data_AF-C5BVU4-F1
#
_entry.id   AF-C5BVU4-F1
#
_cell.length_a   1.000
_cell.length_b   1.000
_cell.length_c   1.000
_cell.angle_alpha   90.00
_cell.angle_beta   90.00
_cell.angle_gamma   90.00
#
_symmetry.space_group_name_H-M   'P 1'
#
loop_
_entity.id
_entity.type
_entity.pdbx_description
1 polymer ?
#
loop_
_entity_poly.entity_id
_entity_poly.type
_entity_poly.pdbx_seq_one_letter_code
_entity_poly.pdbx_strand_id
1 'polypeptide(L)'
;MADVPPADGVDLIAVREALEASWSSRTSYGGVWDERNPALGQCYPTARVVQHFFPSAEIVKGVVWTGVSHEVHFWNELRVGGGSVAVDLTWQQFPPGSVVVARQVLDRHALGDGATTLARCDSLLAGVRAHLGGTGGAPDAPRPDGR
;
A
#
# COMPACT_ATOMS: atom_id res chain seq x y z
N MET A 1 -22.13 12.12 17.05
CA MET A 1 -20.83 11.86 16.42
C MET A 1 -21.15 11.23 15.08
N ALA A 2 -21.01 11.99 14.00
CA ALA A 2 -21.41 11.52 12.68
C ALA A 2 -20.46 10.41 12.23
N ASP A 3 -21.02 9.24 12.00
CA ASP A 3 -20.39 8.14 11.27
C ASP A 3 -20.01 8.69 9.89
N VAL A 4 -18.72 8.64 9.56
CA VAL A 4 -18.26 9.01 8.22
C VAL A 4 -18.57 7.81 7.32
N PRO A 5 -19.46 7.93 6.32
CA PRO A 5 -19.73 6.83 5.41
C PRO A 5 -18.44 6.46 4.67
N PRO A 6 -18.18 5.16 4.40
CA PRO A 6 -17.04 4.75 3.60
C PRO A 6 -17.13 5.41 2.23
N ALA A 7 -16.05 6.07 1.80
CA ALA A 7 -15.93 6.61 0.46
C ALA A 7 -16.21 5.49 -0.57
N ASP A 8 -17.01 5.80 -1.59
CA ASP A 8 -17.60 4.87 -2.55
C ASP A 8 -16.72 3.65 -2.92
N GLY A 9 -17.09 2.48 -2.41
CA GLY A 9 -17.09 1.22 -3.17
C GLY A 9 -15.76 0.50 -3.46
N VAL A 10 -14.63 0.89 -2.86
CA VAL A 10 -13.36 0.16 -3.03
C VAL A 10 -13.00 -0.66 -1.79
N ASP A 11 -12.79 -1.96 -1.99
CA ASP A 11 -12.37 -2.90 -0.96
C ASP A 11 -10.83 -2.88 -0.78
N LEU A 12 -10.37 -3.00 0.47
CA LEU A 12 -8.94 -3.04 0.80
C LEU A 12 -8.25 -4.24 0.16
N ILE A 13 -8.95 -5.38 0.02
CA ILE A 13 -8.41 -6.55 -0.67
C ILE A 13 -8.17 -6.24 -2.15
N ALA A 14 -9.13 -5.63 -2.84
CA ALA A 14 -8.98 -5.24 -4.23
C ALA A 14 -7.84 -4.22 -4.43
N VAL A 15 -7.68 -3.27 -3.50
CA VAL A 15 -6.55 -2.32 -3.51
C VAL A 15 -5.23 -3.03 -3.28
N ARG A 16 -5.16 -3.98 -2.34
CA ARG A 16 -3.95 -4.79 -2.11
C ARG A 16 -3.53 -5.54 -3.38
N GLU A 17 -4.46 -6.24 -4.03
CA GLU A 17 -4.17 -6.99 -5.25
C GLU A 17 -3.70 -6.08 -6.38
N ALA A 18 -4.37 -4.94 -6.56
CA ALA A 18 -3.97 -3.94 -7.55
C ALA A 18 -2.60 -3.33 -7.25
N LEU A 19 -2.26 -3.12 -5.97
CA LEU A 19 -0.92 -2.66 -5.55
C LEU A 19 0.14 -3.69 -5.91
N GLU A 20 -0.05 -4.94 -5.50
CA GLU A 20 0.89 -6.04 -5.77
C GLU A 20 1.14 -6.21 -7.28
N ALA A 21 0.08 -6.12 -8.10
CA ALA A 21 0.18 -6.18 -9.56
C ALA A 21 0.87 -4.96 -10.19
N SER A 22 0.90 -3.82 -9.49
CA SER A 22 1.44 -2.54 -10.00
C SER A 22 2.86 -2.22 -9.51
N TRP A 23 3.40 -3.00 -8.58
CA TRP A 23 4.74 -2.79 -8.07
C TRP A 23 5.79 -3.04 -9.15
N SER A 24 6.81 -2.17 -9.17
CA SER A 24 7.95 -2.28 -10.07
C SER A 24 9.15 -1.49 -9.52
N SER A 25 10.30 -1.58 -10.19
CA SER A 25 11.46 -0.71 -9.91
C SER A 25 11.14 0.77 -10.08
N ARG A 26 10.11 1.14 -10.87
CA ARG A 26 9.72 2.55 -11.07
C ARG A 26 8.93 3.10 -9.89
N THR A 27 8.25 2.23 -9.14
CA THR A 27 7.46 2.64 -7.98
C THR A 27 8.27 2.53 -6.70
N SER A 28 9.32 1.69 -6.65
CA SER A 28 10.12 1.48 -5.46
C SER A 28 11.02 2.67 -5.10
N TYR A 29 11.22 2.87 -3.80
CA TYR A 29 12.19 3.82 -3.30
C TYR A 29 13.62 3.37 -3.63
N GLY A 30 14.44 4.28 -4.15
CA GLY A 30 15.79 3.96 -4.63
C GLY A 30 15.85 3.17 -5.94
N GLY A 31 14.72 2.79 -6.53
CA GLY A 31 14.69 1.99 -7.76
C GLY A 31 15.08 0.51 -7.55
N VAL A 32 15.09 0.05 -6.31
CA VAL A 32 15.42 -1.34 -5.95
C VAL A 32 14.31 -2.29 -6.42
N TRP A 33 14.66 -3.49 -6.87
CA TRP A 33 13.68 -4.49 -7.29
C TRP A 33 14.26 -5.89 -7.13
N ASP A 34 13.49 -6.78 -6.52
CA ASP A 34 13.76 -8.22 -6.50
C ASP A 34 12.44 -8.92 -6.84
N GLU A 35 12.44 -9.71 -7.91
CA GLU A 35 11.24 -10.46 -8.33
C GLU A 35 10.75 -11.45 -7.27
N ARG A 36 11.65 -11.93 -6.40
CA ARG A 36 11.32 -12.81 -5.27
C ARG A 36 10.86 -12.04 -4.04
N ASN A 37 11.08 -10.73 -4.02
CA ASN A 37 10.60 -9.83 -2.98
C ASN A 37 10.10 -8.48 -3.57
N PRO A 38 8.96 -8.49 -4.29
CA PRO A 38 8.42 -7.30 -4.96
C PRO A 38 8.08 -6.13 -4.03
N ALA A 39 7.85 -6.41 -2.74
CA ALA A 39 7.53 -5.43 -1.73
C ALA A 39 8.72 -4.52 -1.37
N LEU A 40 9.94 -4.94 -1.70
CA LEU A 40 11.17 -4.22 -1.36
C LEU A 40 11.15 -2.79 -1.90
N GLY A 41 11.21 -1.81 -0.99
CA GLY A 41 11.19 -0.39 -1.32
C GLY A 41 9.81 0.15 -1.70
N GLN A 42 8.74 -0.65 -1.63
CA GLN A 42 7.39 -0.21 -1.98
C GLN A 42 6.61 0.41 -0.80
N CYS A 43 7.17 0.35 0.42
CA CYS A 43 6.45 0.71 1.66
C CYS A 43 5.83 2.11 1.62
N TYR A 44 6.61 3.15 1.34
CA TYR A 44 6.10 4.52 1.35
C TYR A 44 5.13 4.85 0.20
N PRO A 45 5.44 4.53 -1.07
CA PRO A 45 4.48 4.69 -2.17
C PRO A 45 3.17 3.93 -1.93
N THR A 46 3.25 2.71 -1.40
CA THR A 46 2.06 1.92 -1.04
C THR A 46 1.24 2.64 0.04
N ALA A 47 1.89 3.13 1.10
CA ALA A 47 1.18 3.81 2.18
C ALA A 47 0.45 5.09 1.72
N ARG A 48 1.02 5.79 0.73
CA ARG A 48 0.39 6.96 0.09
C ARG A 48 -0.82 6.59 -0.76
N VAL A 49 -0.73 5.51 -1.53
CA VAL A 49 -1.85 5.03 -2.35
C VAL A 49 -2.98 4.50 -1.48
N VAL A 50 -2.68 3.78 -0.40
CA VAL A 50 -3.70 3.36 0.57
C VAL A 50 -4.39 4.57 1.19
N GLN A 51 -3.65 5.60 1.62
CA GLN A 51 -4.26 6.85 2.14
C GLN A 51 -5.12 7.58 1.09
N HIS A 52 -4.81 7.44 -0.20
CA HIS A 52 -5.62 8.00 -1.28
C HIS A 52 -7.00 7.33 -1.39
N PHE A 53 -7.05 5.99 -1.32
CA PHE A 53 -8.31 5.24 -1.39
C PHE A 53 -9.07 5.20 -0.06
N PHE A 54 -8.34 5.30 1.07
CA PHE A 54 -8.89 5.31 2.41
C PHE A 54 -8.46 6.60 3.12
N PRO A 55 -9.17 7.73 2.96
CA PRO A 55 -8.74 9.03 3.48
C PRO A 55 -8.60 9.11 5.01
N SER A 56 -9.25 8.19 5.72
CA SER A 56 -9.13 8.02 7.18
C SER A 56 -7.86 7.26 7.60
N ALA A 57 -7.09 6.72 6.65
CA ALA A 57 -5.82 6.08 6.93
C ALA A 57 -4.76 7.11 7.27
N GLU A 58 -4.06 6.90 8.38
CA GLU A 58 -2.85 7.63 8.70
C GLU A 58 -1.63 6.88 8.18
N ILE A 59 -0.57 7.61 7.84
CA ILE A 59 0.72 7.01 7.50
C ILE A 59 1.57 6.97 8.75
N VAL A 60 2.12 5.81 9.05
CA VAL A 60 3.05 5.62 10.14
C VAL A 60 4.44 5.44 9.56
N LYS A 61 5.41 6.15 10.14
CA LYS A 61 6.83 5.89 9.97
C LYS A 61 7.33 5.07 11.15
N GLY A 62 7.99 3.96 10.90
CA GLY A 62 8.64 3.18 11.94
C GLY A 62 10.09 2.86 11.64
N VAL A 63 10.73 2.31 12.66
CA VAL A 63 12.06 1.73 12.59
C VAL A 63 11.92 0.25 12.84
N VAL A 64 12.46 -0.57 11.93
CA VAL A 64 12.43 -2.02 11.98
C VAL A 64 13.85 -2.53 12.22
N TRP A 65 14.03 -3.38 13.22
CA TRP A 65 15.26 -4.15 13.42
C TRP A 65 15.15 -5.47 12.65
N THR A 66 16.06 -5.71 11.71
CA THR A 66 16.04 -6.88 10.82
C THR A 66 16.85 -8.07 11.34
N GLY A 67 17.42 -7.95 12.55
CA GLY A 67 18.47 -8.85 13.05
C GLY A 67 19.88 -8.42 12.65
N VAL A 68 20.02 -7.54 11.65
CA VAL A 68 21.31 -7.03 11.15
C VAL A 68 21.39 -5.51 11.22
N SER A 69 20.32 -4.82 10.87
CA SER A 69 20.28 -3.37 10.72
C SER A 69 18.95 -2.77 11.20
N HIS A 70 18.95 -1.46 11.44
CA HIS A 70 17.73 -0.67 11.59
C HIS A 70 17.35 -0.07 10.25
N GLU A 71 16.12 -0.32 9.81
CA GLU A 71 15.57 0.16 8.54
C GLU A 71 14.33 1.02 8.78
N VAL A 72 14.13 2.03 7.93
CA VAL A 72 12.93 2.86 7.97
C VAL A 72 11.82 2.16 7.21
N HIS A 73 10.65 2.07 7.83
CA HIS A 73 9.47 1.46 7.24
C HIS A 73 8.25 2.38 7.30
N PHE A 74 7.31 2.18 6.37
CA PHE A 74 6.07 2.91 6.33
C PHE A 74 4.89 1.97 6.11
N TRP A 75 3.81 2.19 6.87
CA TRP A 75 2.56 1.46 6.75
C TRP A 75 1.39 2.38 7.10
N ASN A 76 0.16 1.88 7.03
CA ASN A 76 -1.02 2.65 7.38
C ASN A 76 -1.66 2.21 8.69
N GLU A 77 -2.39 3.13 9.30
CA GLU A 77 -3.29 2.84 10.40
C GLU A 77 -4.71 3.29 10.07
N LEU A 78 -5.65 2.36 10.15
CA LEU A 78 -7.07 2.62 9.93
C LEU A 78 -7.80 2.66 11.27
N ARG A 79 -8.59 3.71 11.49
CA ARG A 79 -9.52 3.76 12.62
C ARG A 79 -10.70 2.82 12.35
N VAL A 80 -10.88 1.82 13.21
CA VAL A 80 -11.99 0.87 13.13
C VAL A 80 -12.68 0.86 14.50
N GLY A 81 -13.92 1.35 14.54
CA GLY A 81 -14.63 1.58 15.80
C GLY A 81 -13.88 2.55 16.72
N GLY A 82 -13.62 2.12 17.97
CA GLY A 82 -12.86 2.91 18.96
C GLY A 82 -11.34 2.76 18.86
N GLY A 83 -10.83 1.85 18.02
CA GLY A 83 -9.42 1.49 17.95
C GLY A 83 -8.74 1.86 16.63
N SER A 84 -7.48 1.44 16.50
CA SER A 84 -6.67 1.56 15.28
C SER A 84 -6.16 0.18 14.89
N VAL A 85 -6.21 -0.13 13.60
CA VAL A 85 -5.69 -1.36 13.00
C VAL A 85 -4.53 -1.00 12.09
N ALA A 86 -3.38 -1.64 12.30
CA ALA A 86 -2.24 -1.51 11.40
C ALA A 86 -2.50 -2.28 10.10
N VAL A 87 -2.32 -1.60 8.98
CA VAL A 87 -2.40 -2.16 7.63
C VAL A 87 -1.02 -2.00 6.98
N ASP A 88 -0.27 -3.09 6.99
CA ASP A 88 1.05 -3.16 6.37
C ASP A 88 1.04 -4.19 5.25
N LEU A 89 0.91 -3.71 4.02
CA LEU A 89 0.86 -4.53 2.81
C LEU A 89 2.26 -4.85 2.27
N THR A 90 3.31 -4.39 2.96
CA THR A 90 4.71 -4.48 2.51
C THR A 90 5.64 -5.09 3.56
N TRP A 91 5.09 -5.63 4.65
CA TRP A 91 5.87 -6.25 5.73
C TRP A 91 6.78 -7.40 5.25
N GLN A 92 6.33 -8.14 4.23
CA GLN A 92 7.05 -9.22 3.57
C GLN A 92 8.37 -8.79 2.93
N GLN A 93 8.67 -7.48 2.85
CA GLN A 93 10.00 -7.04 2.43
C GLN A 93 11.10 -7.42 3.41
N PHE A 94 10.75 -7.64 4.69
CA PHE A 94 11.71 -7.93 5.75
C PHE A 94 11.90 -9.44 5.96
N PRO A 95 13.11 -9.86 6.39
CA PRO A 95 13.35 -11.25 6.73
C PRO A 95 12.53 -11.67 7.97
N PRO A 96 12.21 -12.98 8.12
CA PRO A 96 11.58 -13.50 9.32
C PRO A 96 12.35 -13.14 10.59
N GLY A 97 11.63 -12.81 11.66
CA GLY A 97 12.23 -12.38 12.94
C GLY A 97 12.47 -10.87 13.05
N SER A 98 12.19 -10.10 12.00
CA SER A 98 12.22 -8.63 12.06
C SER A 98 11.15 -8.09 13.01
N VAL A 99 11.45 -6.97 13.69
CA VAL A 99 10.55 -6.36 14.68
C VAL A 99 10.51 -4.84 14.54
N VAL A 100 9.33 -4.25 14.70
CA VAL A 100 9.18 -2.79 14.82
C VAL A 100 9.65 -2.36 16.21
N VAL A 101 10.65 -1.48 16.26
CA VAL A 101 11.24 -1.01 17.53
C VAL A 101 10.83 0.42 17.88
N ALA A 102 10.40 1.20 16.89
CA ALA A 102 9.88 2.55 17.08
C ALA A 102 8.85 2.88 16.02
N ARG A 103 7.91 3.78 16.35
CA ARG A 103 6.88 4.26 15.42
C ARG A 103 6.43 5.69 15.73
N GLN A 104 6.01 6.40 14.70
CA GLN A 104 5.41 7.72 14.78
C GLN A 104 4.40 7.89 13.64
N VAL A 105 3.20 8.38 13.97
CA VAL A 105 2.21 8.81 12.97
C VAL A 105 2.70 10.10 12.33
N LEU A 106 2.71 10.17 10.99
CA LEU A 106 3.11 11.36 10.25
C LEU A 106 1.96 12.34 10.12
N ASP A 107 2.28 13.64 10.13
CA ASP A 107 1.33 14.68 9.76
C ASP A 107 1.13 14.69 8.24
N ARG A 108 -0.10 14.38 7.81
CA ARG A 108 -0.51 14.37 6.40
C ARG A 108 -0.32 15.71 5.69
N HIS A 109 -0.26 16.83 6.43
CA HIS A 109 -0.07 18.16 5.87
C HIS A 109 1.41 18.56 5.75
N ALA A 110 2.33 17.75 6.28
CA ALA A 110 3.75 18.06 6.38
C ALA A 110 4.66 16.88 6.02
N LEU A 111 4.30 16.12 4.97
CA LEU A 111 5.09 14.94 4.54
C LEU A 111 6.42 15.30 3.87
N GLY A 112 6.54 16.50 3.26
CA GLY A 112 7.80 17.02 2.73
C GLY A 112 8.37 16.23 1.54
N ASP A 113 7.52 15.61 0.72
CA ASP A 113 7.97 14.76 -0.38
C ASP A 113 8.68 15.53 -1.49
N GLY A 114 9.84 15.01 -1.91
CA GLY A 114 10.50 15.46 -3.12
C GLY A 114 9.77 15.03 -4.40
N ALA A 115 10.05 15.71 -5.51
CA ALA A 115 9.43 15.44 -6.82
C ALA A 115 9.56 13.97 -7.26
N THR A 116 10.72 13.34 -7.03
CA THR A 116 10.93 11.91 -7.35
C THR A 116 10.02 11.01 -6.52
N THR A 117 9.81 11.31 -5.25
CA THR A 117 8.93 10.53 -4.38
C THR A 117 7.47 10.66 -4.84
N LEU A 118 7.04 11.88 -5.18
CA LEU A 118 5.70 12.12 -5.72
C LEU A 118 5.50 11.34 -7.04
N ALA A 119 6.45 11.42 -7.98
CA ALA A 119 6.38 10.70 -9.25
C ALA A 119 6.24 9.17 -9.08
N ARG A 120 6.89 8.59 -8.07
CA ARG A 120 6.73 7.16 -7.72
C ARG A 120 5.33 6.85 -7.22
N CYS A 121 4.80 7.67 -6.32
CA CYS A 121 3.44 7.53 -5.78
C CYS A 121 2.40 7.67 -6.89
N ASP A 122 2.56 8.66 -7.77
CA ASP A 122 1.67 8.91 -8.91
C ASP A 122 1.70 7.75 -9.90
N SER A 123 2.89 7.21 -10.19
CA SER A 123 3.04 6.04 -11.06
C SER A 123 2.34 4.81 -10.48
N LEU A 124 2.49 4.56 -9.17
CA LEU A 124 1.81 3.44 -8.51
C LEU A 124 0.29 3.64 -8.49
N LEU A 125 -0.17 4.85 -8.16
CA LEU A 125 -1.60 5.18 -8.15
C LEU A 125 -2.24 5.00 -9.53
N ALA A 126 -1.55 5.41 -10.59
CA ALA A 126 -2.03 5.23 -11.96
C ALA A 126 -2.16 3.74 -12.31
N GLY A 127 -1.17 2.91 -11.95
CA GLY A 127 -1.23 1.45 -12.12
C GLY A 127 -2.41 0.82 -11.38
N VAL A 128 -2.58 1.18 -10.10
CA VAL A 128 -3.68 0.67 -9.27
C VAL A 128 -5.05 1.04 -9.85
N ARG A 129 -5.24 2.30 -10.27
CA ARG A 129 -6.48 2.75 -10.90
C ARG A 129 -6.77 2.01 -12.21
N ALA A 130 -5.74 1.79 -13.04
CA ALA A 130 -5.89 1.03 -14.27
C ALA A 130 -6.30 -0.43 -13.99
N HIS A 131 -5.68 -1.06 -13.00
CA HIS A 131 -6.02 -2.43 -12.59
C HIS A 131 -7.47 -2.54 -12.06
N LEU A 132 -7.88 -1.64 -11.16
CA LEU A 132 -9.25 -1.60 -10.63
C LEU A 132 -10.30 -1.27 -11.69
N GLY A 133 -9.98 -0.44 -12.70
CA GLY A 133 -10.86 -0.16 -13.83
C GLY A 133 -10.97 -1.31 -14.84
N GLY A 134 -9.93 -2.14 -14.95
CA GLY A 134 -9.89 -3.29 -15.85
C GLY A 134 -10.64 -4.53 -15.33
N THR A 135 -10.81 -4.67 -14.02
CA THR A 135 -11.53 -5.80 -13.40
C THR A 135 -13.06 -5.64 -13.40
N GLY A 136 -13.60 -4.46 -13.74
CA GLY A 136 -15.04 -4.20 -13.86
C GLY A 136 -15.69 -4.62 -15.18
N GLY A 137 -14.99 -5.39 -16.04
CA GLY A 137 -15.40 -5.63 -17.43
C GLY A 137 -15.12 -7.03 -17.97
N ALA A 138 -15.29 -8.10 -17.19
CA ALA A 138 -15.35 -9.45 -17.72
C ALA A 138 -16.80 -9.97 -17.74
N PRO A 139 -17.48 -10.08 -18.89
CA PRO A 139 -18.70 -10.88 -18.97
C PRO A 139 -18.36 -12.35 -18.79
N ASP A 140 -19.20 -13.04 -18.00
CA ASP A 140 -19.16 -14.48 -17.76
C ASP A 140 -19.06 -15.23 -19.10
N ALA A 141 -17.96 -15.96 -19.29
CA ALA A 141 -17.76 -16.75 -20.49
C ALA A 141 -18.77 -17.91 -20.48
N PRO A 142 -19.53 -18.15 -21.56
CA PRO A 142 -20.49 -19.25 -21.57
C PRO A 142 -19.73 -20.57 -21.43
N ARG A 143 -20.16 -21.36 -20.43
CA ARG A 143 -19.73 -22.76 -20.28
C ARG A 143 -20.06 -23.51 -21.58
N PRO A 144 -19.13 -24.30 -22.13
CA PRO A 144 -19.45 -25.12 -23.29
C PRO A 144 -20.40 -26.23 -22.89
N ASP A 145 -21.56 -26.23 -23.54
CA ASP A 145 -22.58 -27.26 -23.48
C ASP A 145 -21.94 -28.61 -23.86
N GLY A 146 -22.00 -29.55 -22.93
CA GLY A 146 -21.52 -30.91 -23.15
C GLY A 146 -22.24 -31.57 -24.32
N ARG A 147 -21.44 -32.18 -25.20
CA ARG A 147 -21.89 -33.20 -26.15
C ARG A 147 -21.14 -34.49 -25.87
#